data_AF-A0A5A7VT56-F1
#
_entry.id   AF-A0A5A7VT56-F1
#
_cell.length_a   1.000
_cell.length_b   1.000
_cell.length_c   1.000
_cell.angle_alpha   90.00
_cell.angle_beta   90.00
_cell.angle_gamma   90.00
#
_symmetry.space_group_name_H-M   'P 1'
#
loop_
_entity.id
_entity.type
_entity.pdbx_description
1 polymer ?
#
loop_
_entity_poly.entity_id
_entity_poly.type
_entity_poly.pdbx_seq_one_letter_code
_entity_poly.pdbx_strand_id
1 'polypeptide(L)'
;MNFRLLAASVLPRGRGFALLAATALTATLIAPHAHAQAPAPGAPPAAAPKAAAPKAAPKAAPKAAAPAAPAAQAPAAGAPPADQQVQLIYAPWTKFCLKGQDANAKQVCFTGKDGRIESGQPVIAAVIIEPEGEPKKILRVTLPLGMQLVHGTRVIVDNNAPAQSPYVICFANGCMSDYEVTPELLANLKKGQNLVVQAINSNGAPLTLPLPLQETGGSFAKAYDGPPTDPKVFEETQKKLQEELQKRAAEARAKLEAQQPAAGAAPAAPANPAAK
;
A
#
# COMPACT_ATOMS: atom_id res chain seq x y z
N MET A 1 -56.74 -7.03 12.50
CA MET A 1 -56.70 -7.64 13.84
C MET A 1 -55.56 -7.02 14.63
N ASN A 2 -55.89 -6.44 15.78
CA ASN A 2 -54.97 -5.90 16.79
C ASN A 2 -54.51 -7.02 17.74
N PHE A 3 -53.22 -7.06 18.10
CA PHE A 3 -52.69 -7.48 19.43
C PHE A 3 -51.29 -6.86 19.53
N ARG A 4 -51.10 -5.71 20.19
CA ARG A 4 -50.91 -5.48 21.64
C ARG A 4 -49.76 -6.27 22.27
N LEU A 5 -48.72 -5.50 22.65
CA LEU A 5 -48.01 -5.47 23.94
C LEU A 5 -47.31 -6.75 24.41
N LEU A 6 -45.97 -6.66 24.53
CA LEU A 6 -45.25 -7.05 25.75
C LEU A 6 -44.04 -6.13 25.95
N ALA A 7 -44.18 -5.22 26.90
CA ALA A 7 -43.14 -4.43 27.53
C ALA A 7 -43.19 -4.73 29.03
N ALA A 8 -42.04 -4.97 29.67
CA ALA A 8 -41.79 -4.94 31.12
C ALA A 8 -40.29 -5.28 31.34
N SER A 9 -39.40 -4.35 31.73
CA SER A 9 -39.15 -3.76 33.07
C SER A 9 -38.37 -4.71 34.01
N VAL A 10 -37.41 -4.38 34.89
CA VAL A 10 -36.76 -3.15 35.39
C VAL A 10 -35.73 -3.64 36.47
N LEU A 11 -34.47 -3.15 36.44
CA LEU A 11 -33.50 -2.86 37.55
C LEU A 11 -33.09 -3.97 38.59
N PRO A 12 -32.01 -3.83 39.44
CA PRO A 12 -31.47 -2.58 40.00
C PRO A 12 -29.95 -2.39 40.29
N ARG A 13 -29.59 -1.10 40.41
CA ARG A 13 -28.78 -0.38 41.43
C ARG A 13 -27.38 -0.86 41.91
N GLY A 14 -26.46 0.12 41.86
CA GLY A 14 -25.50 0.50 42.90
C GLY A 14 -24.51 1.56 42.37
N ARG A 15 -24.75 2.88 42.46
CA ARG A 15 -24.40 3.83 43.57
C ARG A 15 -23.06 3.49 44.23
N GLY A 16 -22.03 4.34 44.30
CA GLY A 16 -21.81 5.74 43.94
C GLY A 16 -20.63 6.26 44.79
N PHE A 17 -19.91 7.30 44.37
CA PHE A 17 -19.24 8.24 45.29
C PHE A 17 -18.91 9.53 44.53
N ALA A 18 -19.48 10.63 45.02
CA ALA A 18 -19.10 11.99 44.68
C ALA A 18 -18.04 12.45 45.69
N LEU A 19 -17.11 13.32 45.29
CA LEU A 19 -16.54 14.34 46.16
C LEU A 19 -15.83 15.43 45.34
N LEU A 20 -16.09 16.66 45.77
CA LEU A 20 -15.63 17.95 45.25
C LEU A 20 -14.14 18.19 45.53
N ALA A 21 -13.46 18.91 44.64
CA ALA A 21 -12.38 19.82 45.02
C ALA A 21 -12.30 20.98 44.01
N ALA A 22 -12.80 22.14 44.43
CA ALA A 22 -12.52 23.41 43.79
C ALA A 22 -11.07 23.81 44.08
N THR A 23 -10.30 24.14 43.04
CA THR A 23 -9.05 24.89 43.16
C THR A 23 -9.06 26.04 42.17
N ALA A 24 -8.82 27.24 42.70
CA ALA A 24 -8.72 28.50 42.01
C ALA A 24 -7.25 28.85 41.73
N LEU A 25 -7.04 29.80 40.80
CA LEU A 25 -5.79 30.50 40.45
C LEU A 25 -4.76 29.65 39.66
N THR A 26 -4.21 30.07 38.50
CA THR A 26 -3.71 31.39 38.07
C THR A 26 -3.77 31.54 36.54
N ALA A 27 -4.08 32.74 36.07
CA ALA A 27 -4.02 33.14 34.68
C ALA A 27 -2.56 33.39 34.22
N THR A 28 -2.13 32.73 33.16
CA THR A 28 -0.98 33.14 32.33
C THR A 28 -1.48 33.48 30.93
N LEU A 29 -1.43 34.77 30.61
CA LEU A 29 -1.65 35.33 29.28
C LEU A 29 -0.45 34.98 28.39
N ILE A 30 -0.64 34.12 27.40
CA ILE A 30 0.25 34.01 26.23
C ILE A 30 -0.61 34.29 25.01
N ALA A 31 -0.46 35.50 24.47
CA ALA A 31 -1.14 35.94 23.26
C ALA A 31 -0.53 35.27 22.02
N PRO A 32 -1.35 34.88 21.02
CA PRO A 32 -0.84 34.45 19.72
C PRO A 32 -0.45 35.68 18.89
N HIS A 33 0.76 35.69 18.35
CA HIS A 33 1.14 36.62 17.29
C HIS A 33 0.42 36.23 15.98
N ALA A 34 -0.75 36.81 15.77
CA ALA A 34 -1.41 36.83 14.48
C ALA A 34 -0.70 37.85 13.56
N HIS A 35 -0.05 37.35 12.52
CA HIS A 35 0.45 38.15 11.40
C HIS A 35 -0.75 38.60 10.55
N ALA A 36 -1.23 39.82 10.78
CA ALA A 36 -2.19 40.48 9.91
C ALA A 36 -1.42 41.21 8.79
N GLN A 37 -1.53 40.70 7.56
CA GLN A 37 -1.10 41.41 6.36
C GLN A 37 -2.05 42.59 6.09
N ALA A 38 -1.51 43.80 6.08
CA ALA A 38 -2.22 44.97 5.57
C ALA A 38 -2.19 44.99 4.03
N PRO A 39 -3.28 45.42 3.36
CA PRO A 39 -3.33 45.56 1.92
C PRO A 39 -2.62 46.85 1.47
N ALA A 40 -1.87 46.77 0.37
CA ALA A 40 -1.23 47.92 -0.26
C ALA A 40 -2.26 48.81 -0.99
N PRO A 41 -2.12 50.16 -0.96
CA PRO A 41 -3.01 51.07 -1.69
C PRO A 41 -2.67 51.14 -3.19
N GLY A 42 -3.70 51.40 -3.99
CA GLY A 42 -3.71 51.32 -5.45
C GLY A 42 -2.81 52.32 -6.20
N ALA A 43 -2.46 51.91 -7.42
CA ALA A 43 -1.87 52.75 -8.46
C ALA A 43 -2.97 53.18 -9.47
N PRO A 44 -3.00 54.45 -9.92
CA PRO A 44 -3.78 54.85 -11.08
C PRO A 44 -3.01 54.65 -12.41
N PRO A 45 -3.71 54.57 -13.57
CA PRO A 45 -3.13 54.17 -14.85
C PRO A 45 -2.78 55.37 -15.74
N ALA A 46 -1.79 55.24 -16.63
CA ALA A 46 -1.80 55.89 -17.95
C ALA A 46 -0.63 55.48 -18.88
N ALA A 47 -1.03 55.21 -20.13
CA ALA A 47 -0.40 55.57 -21.39
C ALA A 47 0.89 54.86 -21.90
N ALA A 48 0.75 54.37 -23.13
CA ALA A 48 1.74 53.76 -24.01
C ALA A 48 2.83 54.74 -24.51
N PRO A 49 3.86 54.20 -25.18
CA PRO A 49 4.45 54.91 -26.31
C PRO A 49 4.61 54.04 -27.57
N LYS A 50 4.34 54.66 -28.72
CA LYS A 50 4.72 54.21 -30.06
C LYS A 50 6.18 54.62 -30.39
N ALA A 51 6.88 53.70 -31.05
CA ALA A 51 7.92 53.81 -32.08
C ALA A 51 8.82 55.07 -32.19
N ALA A 52 10.15 54.85 -32.20
CA ALA A 52 11.03 55.03 -33.36
C ALA A 52 12.52 54.84 -33.00
N ALA A 53 13.26 54.12 -33.86
CA ALA A 53 14.73 54.11 -33.95
C ALA A 53 15.21 55.35 -34.78
N PRO A 54 16.53 55.65 -35.03
CA PRO A 54 17.70 54.77 -34.94
C PRO A 54 19.09 55.39 -34.59
N LYS A 55 20.11 54.51 -34.59
CA LYS A 55 21.58 54.70 -34.80
C LYS A 55 22.43 55.39 -33.71
N ALA A 56 23.38 54.64 -33.16
CA ALA A 56 24.82 54.69 -33.52
C ALA A 56 25.67 53.91 -32.50
N ALA A 57 26.59 53.06 -32.97
CA ALA A 57 27.68 52.49 -32.16
C ALA A 57 28.78 53.54 -31.98
N PRO A 58 29.58 53.50 -30.89
CA PRO A 58 30.91 52.89 -31.06
C PRO A 58 31.54 52.20 -29.84
N LYS A 59 32.36 51.19 -30.19
CA LYS A 59 33.66 50.74 -29.62
C LYS A 59 33.82 50.45 -28.12
N ALA A 60 34.33 49.23 -27.92
CA ALA A 60 34.89 48.66 -26.71
C ALA A 60 36.09 49.44 -26.13
N ALA A 61 36.17 49.42 -24.80
CA ALA A 61 37.36 49.69 -23.99
C ALA A 61 37.29 48.83 -22.70
N PRO A 62 38.43 48.49 -22.05
CA PRO A 62 38.63 47.22 -21.35
C PRO A 62 38.09 47.20 -19.91
N LYS A 63 37.67 46.00 -19.48
CA LYS A 63 37.17 45.66 -18.14
C LYS A 63 38.29 45.78 -17.09
N ALA A 64 38.18 46.75 -16.19
CA ALA A 64 38.97 46.79 -14.95
C ALA A 64 38.45 45.70 -13.99
N ALA A 65 39.38 44.93 -13.41
CA ALA A 65 39.09 43.89 -12.43
C ALA A 65 38.65 44.51 -11.11
N ALA A 66 37.44 44.16 -10.65
CA ALA A 66 36.97 44.44 -9.29
C ALA A 66 37.33 43.25 -8.37
N PRO A 67 37.69 43.47 -7.10
CA PRO A 67 38.04 42.41 -6.17
C PRO A 67 36.83 41.51 -5.84
N ALA A 68 37.05 40.20 -5.84
CA ALA A 68 36.03 39.21 -5.48
C ALA A 68 35.67 39.30 -3.98
N ALA A 69 34.37 39.44 -3.68
CA ALA A 69 33.83 39.26 -2.34
C ALA A 69 33.77 37.76 -1.99
N PRO A 70 33.96 37.36 -0.71
CA PRO A 70 33.87 35.97 -0.30
C PRO A 70 32.45 35.44 -0.49
N ALA A 71 32.30 34.36 -1.26
CA ALA A 71 31.03 33.67 -1.40
C ALA A 71 30.64 33.02 -0.06
N ALA A 72 29.52 33.46 0.50
CA ALA A 72 28.88 32.80 1.62
C ALA A 72 28.41 31.40 1.16
N GLN A 73 28.94 30.36 1.79
CA GLN A 73 28.51 28.98 1.59
C GLN A 73 27.06 28.84 2.10
N ALA A 74 26.13 28.64 1.16
CA ALA A 74 24.77 28.23 1.50
C ALA A 74 24.80 26.82 2.12
N PRO A 75 23.99 26.53 3.14
CA PRO A 75 23.91 25.19 3.72
C PRO A 75 23.49 24.18 2.65
N ALA A 76 24.26 23.09 2.53
CA ALA A 76 23.91 21.98 1.66
C ALA A 76 22.51 21.46 2.04
N ALA A 77 21.59 21.49 1.07
CA ALA A 77 20.29 20.86 1.19
C ALA A 77 20.49 19.37 1.50
N GLY A 78 19.83 18.89 2.57
CA GLY A 78 19.89 17.50 3.00
C GLY A 78 19.54 16.55 1.86
N ALA A 79 20.22 15.40 1.83
CA ALA A 79 19.96 14.33 0.88
C ALA A 79 18.46 13.95 0.90
N PRO A 80 17.86 13.66 -0.27
CA PRO A 80 16.47 13.20 -0.31
C PRO A 80 16.30 11.95 0.56
N PRO A 81 15.13 11.76 1.20
CA PRO A 81 14.84 10.55 1.96
C PRO A 81 15.12 9.32 1.10
N ALA A 82 15.87 8.36 1.63
CA ALA A 82 16.13 7.11 0.93
C ALA A 82 14.80 6.36 0.71
N ASP A 83 14.49 6.04 -0.55
CA ASP A 83 13.37 5.16 -0.89
C ASP A 83 13.62 3.77 -0.30
N GLN A 84 12.68 3.29 0.51
CA GLN A 84 12.76 1.93 1.05
C GLN A 84 12.34 0.94 -0.04
N GLN A 85 13.31 0.34 -0.73
CA GLN A 85 13.06 -0.72 -1.71
C GLN A 85 12.88 -2.06 -0.99
N VAL A 86 11.68 -2.63 -1.08
CA VAL A 86 11.35 -3.96 -0.57
C VAL A 86 11.37 -4.94 -1.73
N GLN A 87 12.16 -6.01 -1.61
CA GLN A 87 12.13 -7.09 -2.61
C GLN A 87 10.86 -7.91 -2.44
N LEU A 88 10.01 -7.90 -3.46
CA LEU A 88 8.71 -8.54 -3.45
C LEU A 88 8.65 -9.74 -4.40
N ILE A 89 8.06 -10.82 -3.90
CA ILE A 89 7.64 -11.99 -4.64
C ILE A 89 6.16 -11.82 -4.94
N TYR A 90 5.78 -11.90 -6.21
CA TYR A 90 4.42 -11.64 -6.65
C TYR A 90 3.69 -12.92 -7.06
N ALA A 91 2.41 -13.00 -6.70
CA ALA A 91 1.48 -13.92 -7.36
C ALA A 91 1.13 -13.39 -8.77
N PRO A 92 0.71 -14.23 -9.72
CA PRO A 92 0.22 -13.75 -11.00
C PRO A 92 -1.06 -12.94 -10.83
N TRP A 93 -1.31 -12.00 -11.75
CA TRP A 93 -2.63 -11.39 -11.85
C TRP A 93 -3.70 -12.46 -12.07
N THR A 94 -4.72 -12.46 -11.22
CA THR A 94 -5.80 -13.46 -11.25
C THR A 94 -7.16 -12.78 -11.10
N LYS A 95 -8.18 -13.36 -11.73
CA LYS A 95 -9.56 -12.93 -11.60
C LYS A 95 -10.37 -14.04 -10.95
N PHE A 96 -11.10 -13.73 -9.89
CA PHE A 96 -12.04 -14.66 -9.27
C PHE A 96 -13.35 -13.94 -9.03
N CYS A 97 -14.48 -14.66 -9.12
CA CYS A 97 -15.78 -14.07 -8.90
C CYS A 97 -16.53 -14.87 -7.84
N LEU A 98 -17.05 -14.17 -6.84
CA LEU A 98 -17.78 -14.75 -5.72
C LEU A 98 -19.26 -14.35 -5.84
N LYS A 99 -20.17 -15.30 -5.58
CA LYS A 99 -21.60 -15.05 -5.48
C LYS A 99 -22.07 -15.54 -4.11
N GLY A 100 -22.86 -14.72 -3.41
CA GLY A 100 -23.46 -15.12 -2.14
C GLY A 100 -24.35 -16.35 -2.27
N GLN A 101 -24.67 -17.00 -1.15
CA GLN A 101 -25.50 -18.20 -1.13
C GLN A 101 -26.98 -17.92 -1.43
N ASP A 102 -27.42 -16.66 -1.28
CA ASP A 102 -28.78 -16.25 -1.61
C ASP A 102 -29.02 -16.34 -3.12
N ALA A 103 -30.20 -16.83 -3.50
CA ALA A 103 -30.60 -16.98 -4.90
C ALA A 103 -30.48 -15.68 -5.72
N ASN A 104 -30.63 -14.52 -5.05
CA ASN A 104 -30.58 -13.19 -5.66
C ASN A 104 -29.28 -12.42 -5.34
N ALA A 105 -28.26 -13.07 -4.77
CA ALA A 105 -27.00 -12.40 -4.48
C ALA A 105 -26.33 -11.94 -5.78
N LYS A 106 -25.94 -10.66 -5.85
CA LYS A 106 -25.12 -10.15 -6.95
C LYS A 106 -23.74 -10.79 -6.88
N GLN A 107 -23.19 -11.20 -8.02
CA GLN A 107 -21.81 -11.64 -8.11
C GLN A 107 -20.87 -10.43 -7.92
N VAL A 108 -19.70 -10.66 -7.34
CA VAL A 108 -18.62 -9.66 -7.27
C VAL A 108 -17.35 -10.31 -7.81
N CYS A 109 -16.78 -9.70 -8.84
CA CYS A 109 -15.51 -10.11 -9.41
C CYS A 109 -14.36 -9.30 -8.82
N PHE A 110 -13.26 -9.99 -8.58
CA PHE A 110 -12.03 -9.45 -8.03
C PHE A 110 -10.91 -9.78 -9.01
N THR A 111 -10.22 -8.78 -9.54
CA THR A 111 -9.01 -8.98 -10.35
C THR A 111 -7.84 -8.35 -9.62
N GLY A 112 -6.90 -9.17 -9.14
CA GLY A 112 -5.89 -8.70 -8.22
C GLY A 112 -4.54 -9.39 -8.33
N LYS A 113 -3.58 -8.78 -7.63
CA LYS A 113 -2.22 -9.25 -7.44
C LYS A 113 -1.73 -8.87 -6.06
N ASP A 114 -1.05 -9.80 -5.39
CA ASP A 114 -0.38 -9.57 -4.12
C ASP A 114 1.13 -9.70 -4.24
N GLY A 115 1.84 -8.89 -3.45
CA GLY A 115 3.28 -8.90 -3.27
C GLY A 115 3.63 -9.23 -1.83
N ARG A 116 4.53 -10.20 -1.65
CA ARG A 116 4.99 -10.70 -0.35
C ARG A 116 6.51 -10.59 -0.26
N ILE A 117 7.02 -10.44 0.96
CA ILE A 117 8.46 -10.68 1.19
C ILE A 117 8.76 -12.19 1.27
N GLU A 118 10.04 -12.54 1.28
CA GLU A 118 10.52 -13.94 1.33
C GLU A 118 9.96 -14.74 2.51
N SER A 119 9.67 -14.10 3.65
CA SER A 119 9.02 -14.74 4.80
C SER A 119 7.54 -15.10 4.56
N GLY A 120 6.97 -14.75 3.40
CA GLY A 120 5.57 -14.97 3.04
C GLY A 120 4.61 -13.89 3.55
N GLN A 121 5.10 -12.91 4.30
CA GLN A 121 4.29 -11.81 4.82
C GLN A 121 3.80 -10.90 3.67
N PRO A 122 2.49 -10.62 3.57
CA PRO A 122 1.96 -9.71 2.56
C PRO A 122 2.42 -8.27 2.84
N VAL A 123 2.91 -7.61 1.79
CA VAL A 123 3.32 -6.21 1.83
C VAL A 123 2.37 -5.35 1.03
N ILE A 124 1.86 -5.87 -0.09
CA ILE A 124 0.95 -5.12 -0.96
C ILE A 124 -0.08 -6.03 -1.58
N ALA A 125 -1.29 -5.53 -1.73
CA ALA A 125 -2.28 -6.10 -2.63
C ALA A 125 -2.95 -4.98 -3.43
N ALA A 126 -3.14 -5.19 -4.73
CA ALA A 126 -3.94 -4.31 -5.58
C ALA A 126 -5.06 -5.15 -6.22
N VAL A 127 -6.31 -4.75 -6.03
CA VAL A 127 -7.47 -5.53 -6.47
C VAL A 127 -8.52 -4.60 -7.07
N ILE A 128 -8.90 -4.84 -8.33
CA ILE A 128 -10.11 -4.26 -8.90
C ILE A 128 -11.30 -5.07 -8.44
N ILE A 129 -12.31 -4.38 -7.90
CA ILE A 129 -13.55 -4.95 -7.41
C ILE A 129 -14.70 -4.47 -8.31
N GLU A 130 -15.42 -5.43 -8.87
CA GLU A 130 -16.49 -5.22 -9.85
C GLU A 130 -17.77 -5.94 -9.38
N PRO A 131 -18.68 -5.23 -8.71
CA PRO A 131 -19.99 -5.77 -8.40
C PRO A 131 -20.85 -5.89 -9.67
N GLU A 132 -21.58 -7.00 -9.79
CA GLU A 132 -22.47 -7.27 -10.91
C GLU A 132 -23.57 -6.21 -11.03
N GLY A 133 -23.74 -5.66 -12.23
CA GLY A 133 -24.76 -4.66 -12.54
C GLY A 133 -24.49 -3.28 -11.93
N GLU A 134 -23.34 -3.05 -11.29
CA GLU A 134 -22.93 -1.74 -10.81
C GLU A 134 -21.95 -1.08 -11.80
N PRO A 135 -22.19 0.17 -12.22
CA PRO A 135 -21.26 0.88 -13.10
C PRO A 135 -19.96 1.25 -12.39
N LYS A 136 -20.01 1.42 -11.06
CA LYS A 136 -18.87 1.84 -10.26
C LYS A 136 -17.97 0.65 -9.94
N LYS A 137 -16.72 0.76 -10.36
CA LYS A 137 -15.64 -0.18 -10.06
C LYS A 137 -14.59 0.54 -9.23
N ILE A 138 -13.95 -0.17 -8.31
CA ILE A 138 -12.89 0.39 -7.48
C ILE A 138 -11.61 -0.41 -7.60
N LEU A 139 -10.48 0.28 -7.61
CA LEU A 139 -9.16 -0.29 -7.38
C LEU A 139 -8.88 -0.09 -5.90
N ARG A 140 -8.83 -1.18 -5.16
CA ARG A 140 -8.43 -1.19 -3.76
C ARG A 140 -6.98 -1.58 -3.65
N VAL A 141 -6.17 -0.72 -3.04
CA VAL A 141 -4.80 -1.05 -2.63
C VAL A 141 -4.76 -1.28 -1.13
N THR A 142 -4.04 -2.32 -0.71
CA THR A 142 -3.81 -2.64 0.70
C THR A 142 -2.32 -2.59 0.98
N LEU A 143 -1.94 -1.81 1.99
CA LEU A 143 -0.57 -1.64 2.45
C LEU A 143 -0.44 -2.09 3.91
N PRO A 144 0.79 -2.33 4.40
CA PRO A 144 1.02 -2.79 5.77
C PRO A 144 0.59 -1.74 6.78
N LEU A 145 0.46 -2.17 8.03
CA LEU A 145 0.35 -1.25 9.16
C LEU A 145 1.65 -0.46 9.34
N GLY A 146 1.58 0.69 10.01
CA GLY A 146 2.74 1.56 10.25
C GLY A 146 2.93 2.66 9.19
N MET A 147 2.00 2.79 8.25
CA MET A 147 1.96 3.93 7.31
C MET A 147 1.25 5.14 7.94
N GLN A 148 1.65 6.34 7.54
CA GLN A 148 1.04 7.58 7.99
C GLN A 148 -0.31 7.80 7.31
N LEU A 149 -1.37 7.72 8.11
CA LEU A 149 -2.75 7.85 7.61
C LEU A 149 -3.03 9.22 6.98
N VAL A 150 -2.39 10.27 7.48
CA VAL A 150 -2.59 11.67 7.05
C VAL A 150 -2.22 11.92 5.59
N HIS A 151 -1.32 11.10 5.02
CA HIS A 151 -0.87 11.25 3.64
C HIS A 151 -1.64 10.38 2.64
N GLY A 152 -2.43 9.41 3.12
CA GLY A 152 -3.10 8.43 2.27
C GLY A 152 -2.12 7.60 1.45
N THR A 153 -2.57 7.15 0.29
CA THR A 153 -1.74 6.44 -0.69
C THR A 153 -1.74 7.17 -2.03
N ARG A 154 -0.80 6.83 -2.90
CA ARG A 154 -0.81 7.23 -4.31
C ARG A 154 -0.70 6.00 -5.19
N VAL A 155 -1.42 6.01 -6.31
CA VAL A 155 -1.27 5.03 -7.40
C VAL A 155 -0.83 5.74 -8.67
N ILE A 156 0.13 5.14 -9.35
CA ILE A 156 0.77 5.68 -10.56
C ILE A 156 0.88 4.53 -11.55
N VAL A 157 0.40 4.72 -12.77
CA VAL A 157 0.64 3.75 -13.86
C VAL A 157 1.78 4.28 -14.71
N ASP A 158 2.88 3.55 -14.73
CA ASP A 158 4.15 3.94 -15.37
C ASP A 158 4.60 5.35 -14.95
N ASN A 159 4.51 6.33 -15.87
CA ASN A 159 4.91 7.73 -15.65
C ASN A 159 3.70 8.69 -15.67
N ASN A 160 2.49 8.17 -15.55
CA ASN A 160 1.27 9.00 -15.55
C ASN A 160 1.16 9.82 -14.26
N ALA A 161 0.27 10.82 -14.26
CA ALA A 161 0.01 11.62 -13.08
C ALA A 161 -0.44 10.73 -11.90
N PRO A 162 0.11 10.92 -10.68
CA PRO A 162 -0.33 10.17 -9.51
C PRO A 162 -1.79 10.48 -9.17
N ALA A 163 -2.60 9.44 -8.94
CA ALA A 163 -3.86 9.57 -8.25
C ALA A 163 -3.63 9.36 -6.76
N GLN A 164 -4.15 10.24 -5.90
CA GLN A 164 -4.03 10.16 -4.45
C GLN A 164 -5.38 9.87 -3.82
N SER A 165 -5.41 9.00 -2.81
CA SER A 165 -6.63 8.67 -2.07
C SER A 165 -6.32 8.44 -0.58
N PRO A 166 -7.18 8.90 0.35
CA PRO A 166 -7.02 8.59 1.76
C PRO A 166 -7.21 7.09 2.04
N TYR A 167 -6.74 6.66 3.20
CA TYR A 167 -7.12 5.35 3.72
C TYR A 167 -8.59 5.35 4.13
N VAL A 168 -9.31 4.29 3.77
CA VAL A 168 -10.75 4.13 4.06
C VAL A 168 -10.99 3.24 5.27
N ILE A 169 -10.15 2.24 5.50
CA ILE A 169 -10.25 1.31 6.64
C ILE A 169 -8.91 0.62 6.89
N CYS A 170 -8.63 0.29 8.16
CA CYS A 170 -7.51 -0.57 8.54
C CYS A 170 -8.00 -1.79 9.30
N PHE A 171 -7.46 -2.95 8.95
CA PHE A 171 -7.66 -4.23 9.62
C PHE A 171 -6.31 -4.77 10.11
N ALA A 172 -6.33 -5.89 10.84
CA ALA A 172 -5.10 -6.54 11.31
C ALA A 172 -4.14 -6.92 10.17
N ASN A 173 -4.65 -7.13 8.94
CA ASN A 173 -3.87 -7.49 7.76
C ASN A 173 -3.45 -6.30 6.89
N GLY A 174 -3.78 -5.06 7.26
CA GLY A 174 -3.33 -3.86 6.55
C GLY A 174 -4.35 -2.74 6.46
N CYS A 175 -3.93 -1.62 5.86
CA CYS A 175 -4.75 -0.44 5.61
C CYS A 175 -5.10 -0.32 4.13
N MET A 176 -6.38 -0.08 3.83
CA MET A 176 -6.95 -0.05 2.49
C MET A 176 -7.20 1.38 2.03
N SER A 177 -6.97 1.64 0.75
CA SER A 177 -7.32 2.88 0.05
C SER A 177 -8.00 2.53 -1.26
N ASP A 178 -9.10 3.23 -1.55
CA ASP A 178 -9.93 2.97 -2.73
C ASP A 178 -9.79 4.09 -3.76
N TYR A 179 -9.70 3.68 -5.01
CA TYR A 179 -9.63 4.55 -6.18
C TYR A 179 -10.78 4.20 -7.10
N GLU A 180 -11.44 5.20 -7.67
CA GLU A 180 -12.40 4.97 -8.74
C GLU A 180 -11.67 4.46 -10.00
N VAL A 181 -12.16 3.36 -10.56
CA VAL A 181 -11.63 2.83 -11.82
C VAL A 181 -12.33 3.55 -12.96
N THR A 182 -11.76 4.68 -13.36
CA THR A 182 -12.20 5.39 -14.56
C THR A 182 -11.85 4.57 -15.83
N PRO A 183 -12.52 4.82 -16.96
CA PRO A 183 -12.16 4.19 -18.23
C PRO A 183 -10.68 4.42 -18.61
N GLU A 184 -10.15 5.60 -18.30
CA GLU A 184 -8.75 5.95 -18.52
C GLU A 184 -7.82 5.14 -17.62
N LEU A 185 -8.09 5.06 -16.31
CA LEU A 185 -7.27 4.27 -15.39
C LEU A 185 -7.24 2.80 -15.80
N LEU A 186 -8.41 2.23 -16.17
CA LEU A 186 -8.48 0.85 -16.63
C LEU A 186 -7.68 0.64 -17.92
N ALA A 187 -7.79 1.56 -18.89
CA ALA A 187 -7.02 1.48 -20.13
C ALA A 187 -5.51 1.55 -19.88
N ASN A 188 -5.08 2.42 -18.95
CA ASN A 188 -3.70 2.53 -18.52
C ASN A 188 -3.22 1.24 -17.85
N LEU A 189 -3.99 0.67 -16.93
CA LEU A 189 -3.64 -0.61 -16.28
C LEU A 189 -3.50 -1.76 -17.29
N LYS A 190 -4.35 -1.79 -18.34
CA LYS A 190 -4.27 -2.82 -19.38
C LYS A 190 -3.03 -2.72 -20.26
N LYS A 191 -2.59 -1.50 -20.57
CA LYS A 191 -1.49 -1.26 -21.53
C LYS A 191 -0.14 -1.03 -20.85
N GLY A 192 -0.16 -0.57 -19.61
CA GLY A 192 1.03 -0.16 -18.87
C GLY A 192 1.93 -1.31 -18.49
N GLN A 193 3.11 -0.97 -17.95
CA GLN A 193 4.12 -1.91 -17.51
C GLN A 193 4.07 -2.11 -16.00
N ASN A 194 3.87 -1.05 -15.23
CA ASN A 194 3.85 -1.08 -13.78
C ASN A 194 2.71 -0.24 -13.20
N LEU A 195 2.03 -0.80 -12.20
CA LEU A 195 1.24 -0.06 -11.24
C LEU A 195 2.12 0.18 -10.01
N VAL A 196 2.54 1.43 -9.78
CA VAL A 196 3.32 1.81 -8.62
C VAL A 196 2.38 2.34 -7.54
N VAL A 197 2.48 1.77 -6.34
CA VAL A 197 1.76 2.23 -5.16
C VAL A 197 2.76 2.87 -4.19
N GLN A 198 2.44 4.07 -3.71
CA GLN A 198 3.28 4.81 -2.78
C GLN A 198 2.52 5.20 -1.52
N ALA A 199 3.23 5.23 -0.40
CA ALA A 199 2.77 5.81 0.87
C ALA A 199 3.96 6.24 1.73
N ILE A 200 3.71 6.96 2.82
CA ILE A 200 4.75 7.43 3.75
C ILE A 200 4.71 6.58 5.02
N ASN A 201 5.85 6.01 5.43
CA ASN A 201 5.94 5.20 6.66
C ASN A 201 6.02 6.09 7.92
N SER A 202 5.91 5.48 9.10
CA SER A 202 5.98 6.20 10.39
C SER A 202 7.26 7.01 10.60
N ASN A 203 8.33 6.66 9.90
CA ASN A 203 9.62 7.36 9.98
C ASN A 203 9.70 8.56 9.00
N GLY A 204 8.63 8.82 8.25
CA GLY A 204 8.56 9.89 7.26
C GLY A 204 9.19 9.54 5.91
N ALA A 205 9.63 8.30 5.71
CA ALA A 205 10.23 7.87 4.46
C ALA A 205 9.18 7.32 3.48
N PRO A 206 9.32 7.59 2.17
CA PRO A 206 8.48 7.00 1.14
C PRO A 206 8.72 5.49 1.00
N LEU A 207 7.61 4.77 0.90
CA LEU A 207 7.56 3.36 0.51
C LEU A 207 6.98 3.30 -0.90
N THR A 208 7.77 2.84 -1.86
CA THR A 208 7.41 2.76 -3.27
C THR A 208 7.39 1.31 -3.72
N LEU A 209 6.22 0.81 -4.11
CA LEU A 209 5.97 -0.61 -4.38
C LEU A 209 5.45 -0.80 -5.82
N PRO A 210 6.29 -1.27 -6.75
CA PRO A 210 5.89 -1.49 -8.14
C PRO A 210 5.26 -2.87 -8.34
N LEU A 211 4.00 -2.93 -8.77
CA LEU A 211 3.35 -4.16 -9.24
C LEU A 211 3.46 -4.25 -10.77
N PRO A 212 4.18 -5.25 -11.31
CA PRO A 212 4.23 -5.47 -12.76
C PRO A 212 2.85 -5.80 -13.31
N LEU A 213 2.41 -5.04 -14.32
CA LEU A 213 1.17 -5.25 -15.08
C LEU A 213 1.38 -6.24 -16.23
N GLN A 214 2.64 -6.42 -16.65
CA GLN A 214 3.07 -7.41 -17.63
C GLN A 214 4.15 -8.28 -17.01
N GLU A 215 4.06 -9.61 -17.21
CA GLU A 215 5.04 -10.55 -16.69
C GLU A 215 5.14 -11.79 -17.59
N THR A 216 6.20 -12.56 -17.42
CA THR A 216 6.35 -13.81 -18.17
C THR A 216 5.23 -14.77 -17.78
N GLY A 217 4.38 -15.11 -18.75
CA GLY A 217 3.25 -16.02 -18.55
C GLY A 217 1.91 -15.35 -18.18
N GLY A 218 1.85 -14.02 -18.06
CA GLY A 218 0.61 -13.34 -17.67
C GLY A 218 0.59 -11.83 -17.92
N SER A 219 -0.56 -11.21 -17.73
CA SER A 219 -0.69 -9.76 -17.62
C SER A 219 -1.99 -9.39 -16.92
N PHE A 220 -2.05 -8.19 -16.37
CA PHE A 220 -3.29 -7.64 -15.82
C PHE A 220 -4.42 -7.67 -16.87
N ALA A 221 -4.15 -7.24 -18.10
CA ALA A 221 -5.15 -7.24 -19.17
C ALA A 221 -5.72 -8.64 -19.43
N LYS A 222 -4.86 -9.67 -19.50
CA LYS A 222 -5.29 -11.06 -19.70
C LYS A 222 -6.14 -11.57 -18.53
N ALA A 223 -5.75 -11.27 -17.30
CA ALA A 223 -6.51 -11.67 -16.12
C ALA A 223 -7.87 -10.94 -16.06
N TYR A 224 -7.89 -9.65 -16.36
CA TYR A 224 -9.08 -8.80 -16.30
C TYR A 224 -10.11 -9.16 -17.38
N ASP A 225 -9.66 -9.33 -18.63
CA ASP A 225 -10.52 -9.65 -19.78
C ASP A 225 -10.79 -11.15 -19.93
N GLY A 226 -10.00 -12.00 -19.27
CA GLY A 226 -10.15 -13.44 -19.27
C GLY A 226 -11.32 -13.93 -18.40
N PRO A 227 -11.67 -15.23 -18.54
CA PRO A 227 -12.62 -15.86 -17.64
C PRO A 227 -12.08 -15.86 -16.21
N PRO A 228 -12.95 -15.76 -15.19
CA PRO A 228 -12.51 -15.94 -13.81
C PRO A 228 -11.94 -17.35 -13.63
N THR A 229 -10.93 -17.46 -12.78
CA THR A 229 -10.45 -18.73 -12.24
C THR A 229 -11.63 -19.46 -11.61
N ASP A 230 -11.94 -20.64 -12.15
CA ASP A 230 -13.05 -21.47 -11.65
C ASP A 230 -12.67 -22.02 -10.26
N PRO A 231 -13.49 -21.75 -9.22
CA PRO A 231 -13.28 -22.30 -7.89
C PRO A 231 -13.11 -23.83 -7.88
N LYS A 232 -13.84 -24.55 -8.72
CA LYS A 232 -13.76 -26.02 -8.80
C LYS A 232 -12.43 -26.48 -9.38
N VAL A 233 -11.93 -25.79 -10.41
CA VAL A 233 -10.62 -26.11 -11.01
C VAL A 233 -9.51 -25.85 -9.98
N PHE A 234 -9.63 -24.79 -9.17
CA PHE A 234 -8.70 -24.54 -8.08
C PHE A 234 -8.74 -25.65 -7.03
N GLU A 235 -9.92 -26.07 -6.57
CA GLU A 235 -10.10 -27.17 -5.62
C GLU A 235 -9.52 -28.50 -6.13
N GLU A 236 -9.83 -28.87 -7.38
CA GLU A 236 -9.28 -30.07 -8.02
C GLU A 236 -7.76 -30.00 -8.17
N THR A 237 -7.22 -28.84 -8.53
CA THR A 237 -5.77 -28.63 -8.64
C THR A 237 -5.08 -28.75 -7.28
N GLN A 238 -5.66 -28.18 -6.22
CA GLN A 238 -5.14 -28.29 -4.86
C GLN A 238 -5.14 -29.74 -4.37
N LYS A 239 -6.22 -30.48 -4.64
CA LYS A 239 -6.31 -31.91 -4.31
C LYS A 239 -5.22 -32.71 -5.04
N LYS A 240 -5.08 -32.52 -6.35
CA LYS A 240 -4.07 -33.20 -7.16
C LYS A 240 -2.64 -32.87 -6.70
N LEU A 241 -2.38 -31.61 -6.34
CA LEU A 241 -1.08 -31.19 -5.83
C LEU A 241 -0.79 -31.84 -4.47
N GLN A 242 -1.77 -31.92 -3.57
CA GLN A 242 -1.59 -32.62 -2.28
C GLN A 242 -1.30 -34.11 -2.48
N GLU A 243 -2.00 -34.78 -3.39
CA GLU A 243 -1.75 -36.18 -3.73
C GLU A 243 -0.34 -36.38 -4.31
N GLU A 244 0.10 -35.51 -5.23
CA GLU A 244 1.45 -35.56 -5.81
C GLU A 244 2.54 -35.35 -4.75
N LEU A 245 2.35 -34.37 -3.85
CA LEU A 245 3.29 -34.08 -2.77
C LEU A 245 3.37 -35.24 -1.77
N GLN A 246 2.23 -35.86 -1.42
CA GLN A 246 2.20 -37.06 -0.57
C GLN A 246 2.95 -38.23 -1.22
N LYS A 247 2.72 -38.45 -2.52
CA LYS A 247 3.41 -39.49 -3.28
C LYS A 247 4.91 -39.25 -3.30
N ARG A 248 5.36 -38.04 -3.63
CA ARG A 248 6.80 -37.69 -3.62
C ARG A 248 7.42 -37.82 -2.24
N ALA A 249 6.70 -37.45 -1.18
CA ALA A 249 7.17 -37.62 0.19
C ALA A 249 7.33 -39.11 0.56
N ALA A 250 6.40 -39.97 0.15
CA ALA A 250 6.48 -41.41 0.36
C ALA A 250 7.65 -42.04 -0.43
N GLU A 251 7.83 -41.66 -1.70
CA GLU A 251 8.94 -42.11 -2.54
C GLU A 251 10.30 -41.67 -1.96
N ALA A 252 10.40 -40.42 -1.48
CA ALA A 252 11.60 -39.92 -0.82
C ALA A 252 11.91 -40.69 0.47
N ARG A 253 10.90 -41.01 1.29
CA ARG A 253 11.06 -41.84 2.51
C ARG A 253 11.57 -43.23 2.17
N ALA A 254 10.91 -43.92 1.24
CA ALA A 254 11.33 -45.26 0.80
C ALA A 254 12.76 -45.27 0.25
N LYS A 255 13.15 -44.23 -0.48
CA LYS A 255 14.53 -44.09 -0.99
C LYS A 255 15.54 -43.85 0.12
N LEU A 256 15.21 -43.07 1.15
CA LEU A 256 16.08 -42.85 2.31
C LEU A 256 16.22 -44.12 3.16
N GLU A 257 15.13 -44.87 3.36
CA GLU A 257 15.14 -46.16 4.06
C GLU A 257 15.98 -47.21 3.30
N ALA A 258 15.86 -47.28 1.97
CA ALA A 258 16.66 -48.18 1.14
C ALA A 258 18.16 -47.80 1.07
N GLN A 259 18.51 -46.56 1.40
CA GLN A 259 19.90 -46.05 1.42
C GLN A 259 20.54 -46.10 2.81
N GLN A 260 19.84 -46.56 3.84
CA GLN A 260 20.40 -46.85 5.16
C GLN A 260 20.83 -48.33 5.26
N PRO A 261 22.11 -48.68 5.00
CA PRO A 261 22.64 -49.94 5.51
C PRO A 261 22.84 -49.81 7.03
N ALA A 262 22.18 -50.70 7.77
CA ALA A 262 22.36 -51.04 9.18
C ALA A 262 23.49 -50.31 9.95
N ALA A 263 23.24 -49.07 10.39
CA ALA A 263 23.90 -48.49 11.57
C ALA A 263 23.15 -48.96 12.83
N GLY A 264 23.06 -50.28 12.99
CA GLY A 264 22.17 -50.94 13.95
C GLY A 264 22.74 -52.25 14.46
N ALA A 265 24.05 -52.31 14.70
CA ALA A 265 24.65 -53.30 15.57
C ALA A 265 25.64 -52.58 16.47
N ALA A 266 25.14 -52.06 17.60
CA ALA A 266 26.00 -51.65 18.70
C ALA A 266 26.84 -52.87 19.12
N PRO A 267 28.17 -52.78 19.26
CA PRO A 267 28.94 -53.86 19.84
C PRO A 267 28.50 -54.01 21.30
N ALA A 268 28.03 -55.20 21.67
CA ALA A 268 27.79 -55.57 23.05
C ALA A 268 29.08 -55.33 23.85
N ALA A 269 28.99 -54.55 24.92
CA ALA A 269 30.09 -54.35 25.86
C ALA A 269 30.49 -55.70 26.49
N PRO A 270 31.78 -56.06 26.55
CA PRO A 270 32.20 -57.31 27.17
C PRO A 270 31.99 -57.24 28.68
N ALA A 271 31.32 -58.26 29.22
CA ALA A 271 31.17 -58.48 30.65
C ALA A 271 32.54 -58.74 31.30
N ASN A 272 32.81 -58.02 32.39
CA ASN A 272 34.02 -58.10 33.20
C ASN A 272 33.96 -59.32 34.14
N PRO A 273 34.91 -60.28 34.10
CA PRO A 273 35.01 -61.33 35.10
C PRO A 273 36.01 -60.92 36.18
N ALA A 274 35.53 -60.47 37.33
CA ALA A 274 36.34 -60.35 38.53
C ALA A 274 35.61 -61.04 39.69
N ALA A 275 35.90 -62.32 39.90
CA ALA A 275 35.65 -63.02 41.15
C ALA A 275 36.63 -64.20 41.31
N LYS A 276 37.53 -64.02 42.28
CA LYS A 276 38.53 -64.93 42.88
C LYS A 276 39.90 -65.01 42.23
#